data_AF-A0A960AD33-F1
#
_entry.id   AF-A0A960AD33-F1
#
_cell.length_a   1.000
_cell.length_b   1.000
_cell.length_c   1.000
_cell.angle_alpha   90.00
_cell.angle_beta   90.00
_cell.angle_gamma   90.00
#
_symmetry.space_group_name_H-M   'P 1'
#
loop_
_entity.id
_entity.type
_entity.pdbx_description
1 polymer ?
#
loop_
_entity_poly.entity_id
_entity_poly.type
_entity_poly.pdbx_seq_one_letter_code
_entity_poly.pdbx_strand_id
1 'polypeptide(L)'
;MTTTAPHHILRDPKPGELVRIPAGGRLEVRFRRRGLGLSRWQVEDLPAHLVPLEVGDYGFHFLAFHGAGEGPHPLRLVRSRVDRPGSGEVRDLLVQVG
;
A
#
# COMPACT_ATOMS: atom_id res chain seq x y z
N MET A 1 19.72 19.40 -11.53
CA MET A 1 18.66 19.69 -10.54
C MET A 1 17.92 18.40 -10.26
N THR A 2 18.12 17.79 -9.10
CA THR A 2 17.40 16.56 -8.69
C THR A 2 16.06 16.98 -8.09
N THR A 3 15.00 16.99 -8.90
CA THR A 3 13.64 17.16 -8.39
C THR A 3 13.28 15.91 -7.60
N THR A 4 13.17 16.03 -6.27
CA THR A 4 12.73 14.93 -5.42
C THR A 4 11.28 14.61 -5.77
N ALA A 5 11.01 13.37 -6.20
CA ALA A 5 9.66 12.89 -6.47
C ALA A 5 8.76 13.07 -5.22
N PRO A 6 7.50 13.51 -5.37
CA PRO A 6 6.57 13.65 -4.26
C PRO A 6 6.43 12.33 -3.48
N HIS A 7 6.54 12.36 -2.16
CA HIS A 7 6.52 11.17 -1.31
C HIS A 7 5.36 11.21 -0.31
N HIS A 8 4.43 10.26 -0.43
CA HIS A 8 3.22 10.15 0.38
C HIS A 8 3.37 9.00 1.36
N ILE A 9 3.29 9.30 2.67
CA ILE A 9 3.44 8.30 3.72
C ILE A 9 2.10 8.13 4.45
N LEU A 10 1.51 6.95 4.34
CA LEU A 10 0.32 6.54 5.08
C LEU A 10 0.70 5.66 6.25
N ARG A 11 0.13 5.94 7.42
CA ARG A 11 0.35 5.18 8.65
C ARG A 11 -0.97 4.57 9.11
N ASP A 12 -1.01 3.24 9.17
CA ASP A 12 -2.18 2.43 9.53
C ASP A 12 -3.45 2.83 8.77
N PRO A 13 -3.43 2.82 7.41
CA PRO A 13 -4.57 3.28 6.63
C PRO A 13 -5.84 2.51 7.02
N LYS A 14 -6.97 3.20 7.05
CA LYS A 14 -8.27 2.58 7.30
C LYS A 14 -8.74 1.81 6.06
N PRO A 15 -9.54 0.73 6.22
CA PRO A 15 -10.23 0.13 5.08
C PRO A 15 -11.02 1.19 4.31
N GLY A 16 -10.86 1.23 2.99
CA GLY A 16 -11.53 2.17 2.09
C GLY A 16 -10.94 3.58 2.09
N GLU A 17 -9.83 3.84 2.79
CA GLU A 17 -9.15 5.14 2.75
C GLU A 17 -8.69 5.46 1.32
N LEU A 18 -8.89 6.71 0.87
CA LEU A 18 -8.48 7.18 -0.44
C LEU A 18 -7.18 7.97 -0.32
N VAL A 19 -6.18 7.58 -1.11
CA VAL A 19 -4.95 8.36 -1.30
C VAL A 19 -4.84 8.80 -2.75
N ARG A 20 -4.52 10.08 -2.94
CA ARG A 20 -4.23 10.68 -4.24
C ARG A 20 -2.75 10.94 -4.35
N ILE A 21 -2.13 10.51 -5.44
CA ILE A 21 -0.68 10.56 -5.62
C ILE A 21 -0.40 11.02 -7.06
N PRO A 22 0.48 12.00 -7.28
CA PRO A 22 0.85 12.38 -8.63
C PRO A 22 1.61 11.25 -9.33
N ALA A 23 1.50 11.18 -10.65
CA ALA A 23 2.35 10.29 -11.45
C ALA A 23 3.83 10.60 -11.22
N GLY A 24 4.66 9.55 -11.11
CA GLY A 24 6.06 9.65 -10.70
C GLY A 24 6.25 9.84 -9.19
N GLY A 25 5.17 9.97 -8.41
CA GLY A 25 5.21 10.04 -6.95
C GLY A 25 5.43 8.67 -6.30
N ARG A 26 5.84 8.71 -5.03
CA ARG A 26 6.08 7.52 -4.19
C ARG A 26 4.96 7.38 -3.15
N LEU A 27 4.51 6.14 -2.94
CA LEU A 27 3.60 5.75 -1.88
C LEU A 27 4.32 4.86 -0.88
N GLU A 28 4.38 5.26 0.38
CA GLU A 28 4.82 4.41 1.48
C GLU A 28 3.65 4.13 2.43
N VAL A 29 3.34 2.86 2.64
CA VAL A 29 2.32 2.41 3.60
C VAL A 29 3.02 1.75 4.77
N ARG A 30 2.78 2.21 5.99
CA ARG A 30 3.39 1.67 7.22
C ARG A 30 2.33 1.21 8.21
N PHE A 31 2.54 0.05 8.81
CA PHE A 31 1.70 -0.49 9.87
C PHE A 31 2.41 -0.44 11.23
N ARG A 32 1.65 -0.20 12.29
CA ARG A 32 2.11 -0.30 13.68
C ARG A 32 2.60 -1.71 13.97
N ARG A 33 3.84 -1.80 14.44
CA ARG A 33 4.44 -3.06 14.91
C ARG A 33 3.85 -3.55 16.24
N ARG A 34 3.42 -2.61 17.09
CA ARG A 34 2.88 -2.94 18.41
C ARG A 34 1.53 -3.66 18.27
N GLY A 35 1.41 -4.83 18.90
CA GLY A 35 0.17 -5.64 18.90
C GLY A 35 0.00 -6.53 17.66
N LEU A 36 1.01 -6.64 16.79
CA LEU A 36 0.96 -7.58 15.66
C LEU A 36 1.23 -9.03 16.09
N GLY A 37 2.05 -9.25 17.12
CA GLY A 37 2.45 -10.61 17.53
C GLY A 37 3.10 -11.35 16.35
N LEU A 38 2.65 -12.56 16.08
CA LEU A 38 3.06 -13.38 14.93
C LEU A 38 2.35 -13.01 13.61
N SER A 39 1.68 -11.86 13.56
CA SER A 39 1.08 -11.37 12.32
C SER A 39 2.04 -10.53 11.48
N ARG A 40 1.85 -10.62 10.16
CA ARG A 40 2.46 -9.74 9.16
C ARG A 40 1.39 -9.20 8.21
N TRP A 41 1.69 -8.07 7.60
CA TRP A 41 0.91 -7.56 6.48
C TRP A 41 1.53 -8.03 5.17
N GLN A 42 0.68 -8.25 4.17
CA GLN A 42 1.08 -8.66 2.82
C GLN A 42 0.22 -7.91 1.79
N VAL A 43 0.79 -7.69 0.62
CA VAL A 43 0.02 -7.25 -0.56
C VAL A 43 -0.58 -8.49 -1.20
N GLU A 44 -1.92 -8.55 -1.29
CA GLU A 44 -2.64 -9.64 -1.94
C GLU A 44 -3.05 -9.27 -3.37
N ASP A 45 -3.43 -8.01 -3.60
CA ASP A 45 -3.75 -7.47 -4.92
C ASP A 45 -3.14 -6.07 -5.09
N LEU A 46 -2.50 -5.85 -6.23
CA LEU A 46 -1.71 -4.65 -6.54
C LEU A 46 -2.25 -4.03 -7.82
N PRO A 47 -2.74 -2.77 -7.80
CA PRO A 47 -3.20 -2.13 -9.01
C PRO A 47 -2.02 -1.91 -9.97
N ALA A 48 -2.24 -2.15 -11.26
CA ALA A 48 -1.20 -2.17 -12.29
C ALA A 48 -0.39 -0.87 -12.43
N HIS A 49 -0.91 0.24 -11.92
CA HIS A 49 -0.26 1.54 -11.92
C HIS A 49 0.69 1.77 -10.73
N LEU A 50 0.82 0.80 -9.83
CA LEU A 50 1.79 0.79 -8.74
C LEU A 50 2.89 -0.24 -9.02
N VAL A 51 4.14 0.19 -8.90
CA VAL A 51 5.32 -0.67 -9.00
C VAL A 51 5.96 -0.78 -7.62
N PRO A 52 6.15 -1.98 -7.05
CA PRO A 52 6.78 -2.14 -5.74
C PRO A 52 8.26 -1.77 -5.83
N LEU A 53 8.70 -0.91 -4.92
CA LEU A 53 10.11 -0.59 -4.66
C LEU A 53 10.64 -1.42 -3.49
N GLU A 54 9.82 -1.61 -2.45
CA GLU A 54 10.13 -2.40 -1.27
C GLU A 54 8.85 -3.02 -0.70
N VAL A 55 8.89 -4.29 -0.34
CA VAL A 55 7.76 -5.02 0.27
C VAL A 55 8.29 -5.77 1.49
N GLY A 56 7.84 -5.36 2.67
CA GLY A 56 8.18 -5.99 3.94
C GLY A 56 6.96 -6.30 4.79
N ASP A 57 7.19 -6.96 5.93
CA ASP A 57 6.10 -7.47 6.79
C ASP A 57 5.22 -6.37 7.44
N TYR A 58 5.69 -5.12 7.44
CA TYR A 58 5.07 -4.00 8.14
C TYR A 58 5.06 -2.70 7.32
N GLY A 59 5.56 -2.76 6.09
CA GLY A 59 5.85 -1.59 5.30
C GLY A 59 5.92 -1.93 3.82
N PHE A 60 5.30 -1.09 3.00
CA PHE A 60 5.28 -1.24 1.55
C PHE A 60 5.62 0.09 0.90
N HIS A 61 6.47 0.07 -0.11
CA HIS A 61 6.88 1.25 -0.85
C HIS A 61 6.64 1.02 -2.33
N PHE A 62 5.97 1.96 -2.99
CA PHE A 62 5.61 1.88 -4.39
C PHE A 62 5.97 3.15 -5.14
N LEU A 63 6.22 3.01 -6.43
CA LEU A 63 6.25 4.10 -7.40
C LEU A 63 4.91 4.11 -8.17
N ALA A 64 4.30 5.29 -8.28
CA ALA A 64 3.03 5.48 -8.97
C ALA A 64 3.23 5.93 -10.43
N PHE A 65 2.54 5.29 -11.35
CA PHE A 65 2.49 5.65 -12.76
C PHE A 65 1.08 6.02 -13.18
N HIS A 66 0.95 6.69 -14.32
CA HIS A 66 -0.38 6.93 -14.89
C HIS A 66 -1.00 5.59 -15.29
N GLY A 67 -2.20 5.30 -14.77
CA GLY A 67 -2.95 4.12 -15.12
C GLY A 67 -3.78 4.34 -16.39
N ALA A 68 -4.19 3.24 -17.04
CA ALA A 68 -5.06 3.29 -18.22
C ALA A 68 -6.55 3.55 -17.87
N GLY A 69 -6.91 3.66 -16.59
CA GLY A 69 -8.29 3.83 -16.12
C GLY A 69 -8.49 5.11 -15.31
N GLU A 70 -9.65 5.74 -15.50
CA GLU A 70 -10.07 6.89 -14.69
C GLU A 70 -10.68 6.40 -13.37
N GLY A 71 -9.99 6.66 -12.25
CA GLY A 71 -10.54 6.50 -10.90
C GLY A 71 -9.63 5.76 -9.90
N PRO A 72 -10.08 5.64 -8.64
CA PRO A 72 -9.34 4.92 -7.61
C PRO A 72 -9.34 3.41 -7.87
N HIS A 73 -8.19 2.76 -7.69
CA HIS A 73 -8.05 1.31 -7.74
C HIS A 73 -7.62 0.76 -6.38
N PRO A 74 -8.13 -0.41 -5.97
CA PRO A 74 -7.80 -0.98 -4.67
C PRO A 74 -6.38 -1.56 -4.66
N LEU A 75 -5.60 -1.19 -3.64
CA LEU A 75 -4.43 -1.92 -3.16
C LEU A 75 -4.88 -2.76 -1.95
N ARG A 76 -4.92 -4.08 -2.12
CA ARG A 76 -5.42 -5.01 -1.10
C ARG A 76 -4.31 -5.47 -0.18
N LEU A 77 -4.44 -5.13 1.10
CA LEU A 77 -3.48 -5.46 2.15
C LEU A 77 -4.11 -6.46 3.11
N VAL A 78 -3.46 -7.59 3.34
CA VAL A 78 -3.96 -8.64 4.22
C VAL A 78 -3.02 -8.86 5.39
N ARG A 79 -3.58 -8.85 6.60
CA ARG A 79 -2.91 -9.31 7.80
C ARG A 79 -3.10 -10.81 7.94
N SER A 80 -2.02 -11.57 7.86
CA SER A 80 -1.99 -13.01 8.08
C SER A 80 -1.14 -13.34 9.31
N ARG A 81 -1.41 -14.48 9.95
CA ARG A 81 -0.53 -15.04 10.99
C ARG A 81 0.47 -15.99 10.36
N VAL A 82 1.71 -16.01 10.85
CA VAL A 82 2.74 -16.90 10.32
C VAL A 82 2.60 -18.35 10.80
N ASP A 83 1.90 -18.57 11.93
CA ASP A 83 1.76 -19.87 12.60
C ASP A 83 0.47 -20.62 12.24
N ARG A 84 -0.45 -20.01 11.49
CA ARG A 84 -1.68 -20.66 11.05
C ARG A 84 -2.22 -20.05 9.74
N PRO A 85 -2.82 -20.86 8.86
CA PRO A 85 -3.46 -20.37 7.65
C PRO A 85 -4.72 -19.54 7.98
N GLY A 86 -5.04 -18.58 7.10
CA GLY A 86 -6.23 -17.72 7.18
C GLY A 86 -5.91 -16.23 7.16
N SER A 87 -6.71 -15.45 6.41
CA SER A 87 -6.68 -13.99 6.44
C SER A 87 -7.32 -13.49 7.74
N GLY A 88 -6.56 -12.78 8.56
CA GLY A 88 -7.08 -12.19 9.79
C GLY A 88 -7.86 -10.91 9.49
N GLU A 89 -7.20 -9.95 8.84
CA GLU A 89 -7.73 -8.62 8.56
C GLU A 89 -7.43 -8.24 7.12
N VAL A 90 -8.40 -7.63 6.42
CA VAL A 90 -8.24 -7.13 5.06
C VAL A 90 -8.41 -5.62 5.08
N ARG A 91 -7.54 -4.92 4.36
CA ARG A 91 -7.60 -3.48 4.15
C ARG A 91 -7.38 -3.16 2.69
N ASP A 92 -8.46 -2.75 2.02
CA ASP A 92 -8.37 -2.18 0.69
C ASP A 92 -8.07 -0.68 0.83
N LEU A 93 -6.90 -0.25 0.37
CA LEU A 93 -6.53 1.16 0.24
C LEU A 93 -6.87 1.61 -1.19
N LEU A 94 -7.70 2.63 -1.34
CA LEU A 94 -8.05 3.16 -2.65
C LEU A 94 -6.94 4.12 -3.12
N VAL A 95 -6.29 3.79 -4.22
CA VAL A 95 -5.19 4.57 -4.78
C VAL A 95 -5.65 5.22 -6.09
N GLN A 96 -5.55 6.55 -6.14
CA GLN A 96 -5.84 7.32 -7.34
C GLN A 96 -4.57 8.06 -7.78
N VAL A 97 -4.16 7.84 -9.02
CA VAL A 97 -3.04 8.57 -9.63
C VAL A 97 -3.58 9.67 -10.54
N GLY A 98 -3.15 10.91 -10.32
CA GLY A 98 -3.63 12.09 -11.05
C GLY A 98 -2.94 13.37 -10.61
#